data_AF-A0A942Z0B3-F1
#
_entry.id   AF-A0A942Z0B3-F1
#
_cell.length_a   1.000
_cell.length_b   1.000
_cell.length_c   1.000
_cell.angle_alpha   90.00
_cell.angle_beta   90.00
_cell.angle_gamma   90.00
#
_symmetry.space_group_name_H-M   'P 1'
#
loop_
_entity.id
_entity.type
_entity.pdbx_description
1 polymer ?
#
loop_
_entity_poly.entity_id
_entity_poly.type
_entity_poly.pdbx_seq_one_letter_code
_entity_poly.pdbx_strand_id
1 'polypeptide(L)'
;MDKKIETYIDKIVTHLYCDEEEKRGIMDEMRDHLHLLKNEYLDEGFTEEEATQKALESFGEQKQLTIALQESLFPFHKVTWILFGLYSFFVLYMLLFRRIIIRIMDSVYGYEWNRYVFTSSNSEGYFNIEFLKQNSNIVPFKNTIEYITGSERFNMDIIINNTLGNILIFLPLGILLPLLFKRYSRFLKVIVASIVISFTIETLQIVLKLGQFDIDDVILNTIGSILGFFFLKIIKSVIILPKESVIRRIKN
;
A
#
# COMPACT_ATOMS: atom_id res chain seq x y z
N MET A 1 -38.10 -10.81 4.91
CA MET A 1 -36.92 -10.50 4.07
C MET A 1 -36.67 -11.71 3.20
N ASP A 2 -36.60 -11.52 1.89
CA ASP A 2 -36.58 -12.62 0.93
C ASP A 2 -35.22 -13.32 0.93
N LYS A 3 -35.18 -14.53 1.51
CA LYS A 3 -33.93 -15.26 1.71
C LYS A 3 -33.23 -15.60 0.40
N LYS A 4 -33.97 -15.72 -0.71
CA LYS A 4 -33.43 -15.97 -2.05
C LYS A 4 -32.64 -14.76 -2.58
N ILE A 5 -33.17 -13.55 -2.40
CA ILE A 5 -32.51 -12.29 -2.81
C ILE A 5 -31.21 -12.11 -2.03
N GLU A 6 -31.24 -12.25 -0.71
CA GLU A 6 -30.02 -12.11 0.11
C GLU A 6 -28.94 -13.13 -0.28
N THR A 7 -29.33 -14.39 -0.50
CA THR A 7 -28.39 -15.43 -0.91
C THR A 7 -27.78 -15.14 -2.28
N TYR A 8 -28.55 -14.53 -3.19
CA TYR A 8 -28.08 -14.13 -4.51
C TYR A 8 -27.07 -12.98 -4.41
N ILE A 9 -27.39 -11.93 -3.65
CA ILE A 9 -26.50 -10.78 -3.43
C ILE A 9 -25.21 -11.22 -2.75
N ASP A 10 -25.30 -12.02 -1.69
CA ASP A 10 -24.14 -12.50 -0.93
C ASP A 10 -23.16 -13.28 -1.81
N LYS A 11 -23.68 -14.14 -2.70
CA LYS A 11 -22.86 -14.86 -3.69
C LYS A 11 -22.12 -13.92 -4.64
N ILE A 12 -22.74 -12.81 -5.08
CA ILE A 12 -22.09 -11.85 -5.98
C ILE A 12 -21.02 -11.06 -5.23
N VAL A 13 -21.38 -10.52 -4.07
CA VAL A 13 -20.55 -9.56 -3.32
C VAL A 13 -19.36 -10.24 -2.64
N THR A 14 -19.50 -11.49 -2.19
CA THR A 14 -18.40 -12.25 -1.60
C THR A 14 -17.21 -12.42 -2.56
N HIS A 15 -17.47 -12.42 -3.87
CA HIS A 15 -16.44 -12.55 -4.90
C HIS A 15 -15.87 -11.22 -5.41
N LEU A 16 -16.32 -10.07 -4.88
CA LEU A 16 -15.77 -8.77 -5.23
C LEU A 16 -14.49 -8.48 -4.42
N TYR A 17 -13.47 -7.96 -5.11
CA TYR A 17 -12.20 -7.51 -4.50
C TYR A 17 -12.33 -6.08 -3.97
N CYS A 18 -13.12 -5.92 -2.92
CA CYS A 18 -13.34 -4.65 -2.22
C CYS A 18 -13.41 -4.84 -0.70
N ASP A 19 -13.32 -3.74 0.04
CA ASP A 19 -13.40 -3.81 1.51
C ASP A 19 -14.83 -4.03 2.01
N GLU A 20 -14.97 -4.41 3.28
CA GLU A 20 -16.27 -4.73 3.90
C GLU A 20 -17.23 -3.52 4.02
N GLU A 21 -16.75 -2.30 3.84
CA GLU A 21 -17.60 -1.10 3.81
C GLU A 21 -18.18 -0.90 2.40
N GLU A 22 -17.35 -1.09 1.36
CA GLU A 22 -17.77 -1.08 -0.05
C GLU A 22 -18.72 -2.22 -0.38
N LYS A 23 -18.43 -3.43 0.09
CA LYS A 23 -19.33 -4.58 -0.04
C LYS A 23 -20.71 -4.25 0.51
N ARG A 24 -20.79 -3.67 1.71
CA ARG A 24 -22.07 -3.29 2.31
C ARG A 24 -22.83 -2.26 1.48
N GLY A 25 -22.17 -1.21 1.00
CA GLY A 25 -22.82 -0.23 0.13
C GLY A 25 -23.38 -0.86 -1.16
N ILE A 26 -22.60 -1.74 -1.79
CA ILE A 26 -23.02 -2.47 -3.00
C ILE A 26 -24.20 -3.40 -2.68
N MET A 27 -24.15 -4.12 -1.56
CA MET A 27 -25.26 -4.99 -1.12
C MET A 27 -26.55 -4.20 -0.94
N ASP A 28 -26.47 -3.02 -0.32
CA ASP A 28 -27.64 -2.19 -0.06
C ASP A 28 -28.24 -1.67 -1.38
N GLU A 29 -27.42 -1.16 -2.31
CA GLU A 29 -27.90 -0.73 -3.64
C GLU A 29 -28.51 -1.88 -4.46
N MET A 30 -27.87 -3.05 -4.46
CA MET A 30 -28.40 -4.24 -5.15
C MET A 30 -29.72 -4.71 -4.54
N ARG A 31 -29.83 -4.66 -3.21
CA ARG A 31 -31.03 -5.04 -2.47
C ARG A 31 -32.19 -4.13 -2.83
N ASP A 32 -31.96 -2.82 -2.86
CA ASP A 32 -32.98 -1.84 -3.23
C ASP A 32 -33.48 -2.07 -4.67
N HIS A 33 -32.56 -2.28 -5.62
CA HIS A 33 -32.92 -2.55 -7.01
C HIS A 33 -33.70 -3.86 -7.19
N LEU A 34 -33.29 -4.93 -6.51
CA LEU A 34 -33.97 -6.23 -6.59
C LEU A 34 -35.36 -6.18 -5.95
N HIS A 35 -35.52 -5.43 -4.86
CA HIS A 35 -36.85 -5.21 -4.27
C HIS A 35 -37.75 -4.37 -5.18
N LEU A 36 -37.20 -3.36 -5.85
CA LEU A 36 -37.95 -2.56 -6.82
C LEU A 36 -38.46 -3.42 -7.98
N LEU A 37 -37.59 -4.23 -8.60
CA LEU A 37 -37.98 -5.18 -9.65
C LEU A 37 -39.01 -6.20 -9.17
N LYS A 38 -38.85 -6.74 -7.96
CA LYS A 38 -39.83 -7.67 -7.37
C LYS A 38 -41.19 -7.01 -7.24
N ASN A 39 -41.25 -5.76 -6.76
CA ASN A 39 -42.50 -5.03 -6.60
C ASN A 39 -43.17 -4.73 -7.95
N GLU A 40 -42.40 -4.38 -8.98
CA GLU A 40 -42.94 -4.22 -10.35
C GLU A 40 -43.63 -5.51 -10.83
N TYR A 41 -43.02 -6.68 -10.62
CA TYR A 41 -43.65 -7.96 -10.97
C TYR A 41 -44.84 -8.32 -10.08
N LEU A 42 -44.86 -7.90 -8.81
CA LEU A 42 -46.05 -8.06 -7.96
C LEU A 42 -47.22 -7.21 -8.49
N ASP A 43 -46.95 -5.98 -8.93
CA ASP A 43 -47.96 -5.08 -9.52
C ASP A 43 -48.48 -5.60 -10.87
N GLU A 44 -47.66 -6.33 -11.63
CA GLU A 44 -48.07 -7.07 -12.83
C GLU A 44 -48.94 -8.31 -12.53
N GLY A 45 -49.13 -8.66 -11.24
CA GLY A 45 -50.00 -9.73 -10.79
C GLY A 45 -49.33 -11.10 -10.63
N PHE A 46 -47.99 -11.16 -10.64
CA PHE A 46 -47.26 -12.40 -10.35
C PHE A 46 -47.33 -12.75 -8.86
N THR A 47 -47.23 -14.05 -8.55
CA THR A 47 -47.11 -14.48 -7.15
C THR A 47 -45.76 -14.06 -6.56
N GLU A 48 -45.64 -14.06 -5.23
CA GLU A 48 -44.40 -13.61 -4.57
C GLU A 48 -43.17 -14.43 -4.98
N GLU A 49 -43.32 -15.75 -5.18
CA GLU A 49 -42.22 -16.60 -5.64
C GLU A 49 -41.85 -16.33 -7.10
N GLU A 50 -42.84 -16.17 -7.98
CA GLU A 50 -42.64 -15.88 -9.40
C GLU A 50 -42.01 -14.50 -9.62
N ALA A 51 -42.49 -13.48 -8.90
CA ALA A 51 -41.96 -12.12 -8.93
C ALA A 51 -40.49 -12.10 -8.48
N THR A 52 -40.15 -12.87 -7.43
CA THR A 52 -38.76 -12.99 -6.95
C THR A 52 -37.88 -13.68 -7.98
N GLN A 53 -38.34 -14.77 -8.58
CA GLN A 53 -37.57 -15.47 -9.60
C GLN A 53 -37.34 -14.59 -10.84
N LYS A 54 -38.38 -13.93 -11.34
CA LYS A 54 -38.27 -12.99 -12.45
C LYS A 54 -37.35 -11.82 -12.17
N ALA A 55 -37.41 -11.25 -10.95
CA ALA A 55 -36.50 -10.19 -10.54
C ALA A 55 -35.03 -10.66 -10.62
N LEU A 56 -34.72 -11.87 -10.14
CA LEU A 56 -33.38 -12.43 -10.20
C LEU A 56 -32.92 -12.74 -11.64
N GLU A 57 -33.82 -13.28 -12.47
CA GLU A 57 -33.53 -13.58 -13.89
C GLU A 57 -33.28 -12.29 -14.69
N SER A 58 -34.11 -11.27 -14.51
CA SER A 58 -33.95 -9.96 -15.16
C SER A 58 -32.74 -9.20 -14.66
N PHE A 59 -32.33 -9.40 -13.41
CA PHE A 59 -31.12 -8.78 -12.87
C PHE A 59 -29.85 -9.39 -13.46
N GLY A 60 -29.87 -10.68 -13.80
CA GLY A 60 -28.86 -11.34 -14.63
C GLY A 60 -28.10 -12.48 -13.97
N GLU A 61 -27.17 -13.09 -14.71
CA GLU A 61 -26.39 -14.22 -14.24
C GLU A 61 -25.29 -13.78 -13.26
N GLN A 62 -25.23 -14.41 -12.09
CA GLN A 62 -24.32 -14.07 -10.98
C GLN A 62 -22.87 -13.87 -11.43
N LYS A 63 -22.33 -14.82 -12.22
CA LYS A 63 -20.91 -14.81 -12.61
C LYS A 63 -20.59 -13.64 -13.55
N GLN A 64 -21.48 -13.34 -14.48
CA GLN A 64 -21.31 -12.21 -15.40
C GLN A 64 -21.43 -10.89 -14.64
N LEU A 65 -22.40 -10.80 -13.73
CA LEU A 65 -22.60 -9.60 -12.92
C LEU A 65 -21.38 -9.30 -12.03
N THR A 66 -20.83 -10.30 -11.35
CA THR A 66 -19.62 -10.11 -10.53
C THR A 66 -18.46 -9.57 -11.36
N ILE A 67 -18.23 -10.13 -12.56
CA ILE A 67 -17.14 -9.68 -13.44
C ILE A 67 -17.39 -8.25 -13.92
N ALA A 68 -18.59 -7.96 -14.44
CA ALA A 68 -18.95 -6.64 -14.97
C ALA A 68 -18.90 -5.56 -13.87
N LEU A 69 -19.43 -5.88 -12.68
CA LEU A 69 -19.42 -4.98 -11.53
C LEU A 69 -17.99 -4.72 -11.05
N GLN A 70 -17.13 -5.76 -10.99
CA GLN A 70 -15.73 -5.62 -10.62
C GLN A 70 -14.96 -4.71 -11.59
N GLU A 71 -15.17 -4.87 -12.91
CA GLU A 71 -14.51 -4.07 -13.93
C GLU A 71 -15.00 -2.62 -13.95
N SER A 72 -16.30 -2.41 -13.72
CA SER A 72 -16.92 -1.08 -13.66
C SER A 72 -16.49 -0.29 -12.42
N LEU A 73 -16.54 -0.92 -11.25
CA LEU A 73 -16.20 -0.27 -9.98
C LEU A 73 -14.71 -0.03 -9.83
N PHE A 74 -13.87 -0.94 -10.36
CA PHE A 74 -12.43 -0.93 -10.10
C PHE A 74 -11.57 -1.21 -11.35
N PRO A 75 -11.67 -0.38 -12.41
CA PRO A 75 -11.03 -0.63 -13.70
C PRO A 75 -9.50 -0.73 -13.61
N PHE A 76 -8.87 -0.06 -12.64
CA PHE A 76 -7.41 -0.02 -12.48
C PHE A 76 -6.87 -0.91 -11.37
N HIS A 77 -7.71 -1.70 -10.67
CA HIS A 77 -7.27 -2.43 -9.48
C HIS A 77 -6.21 -3.50 -9.78
N LYS A 78 -6.39 -4.29 -10.85
CA LYS A 78 -5.40 -5.30 -11.29
C LYS A 78 -4.04 -4.65 -11.62
N VAL A 79 -4.06 -3.54 -12.35
CA VAL A 79 -2.84 -2.79 -12.72
C VAL A 79 -2.15 -2.24 -11.49
N THR A 80 -2.91 -1.69 -10.53
CA THR A 80 -2.36 -1.14 -9.28
C THR A 80 -1.64 -2.21 -8.45
N TRP A 81 -2.18 -3.43 -8.37
CA TRP A 81 -1.52 -4.56 -7.70
C TRP A 81 -0.24 -5.00 -8.41
N ILE A 82 -0.23 -5.04 -9.75
CA ILE A 82 0.98 -5.37 -10.52
C ILE A 82 2.07 -4.32 -10.26
N LEU A 83 1.72 -3.03 -10.31
CA LEU A 83 2.65 -1.93 -10.01
C LEU A 83 3.18 -2.03 -8.58
N PHE A 84 2.33 -2.37 -7.61
CA PHE A 84 2.74 -2.59 -6.23
C PHE A 84 3.68 -3.78 -6.06
N GLY A 85 3.42 -4.89 -6.76
CA GLY A 85 4.32 -6.04 -6.76
C GLY A 85 5.70 -5.71 -7.32
N LEU A 86 5.75 -5.05 -8.49
CA LEU A 86 7.00 -4.61 -9.12
C LEU A 86 7.77 -3.61 -8.24
N TYR A 87 7.05 -2.63 -7.70
CA TYR A 87 7.61 -1.66 -6.76
C TYR A 87 8.18 -2.35 -5.52
N SER A 88 7.40 -3.22 -4.87
CA SER A 88 7.82 -3.92 -3.65
C SER A 88 9.05 -4.79 -3.91
N PHE A 89 9.10 -5.50 -5.05
CA PHE A 89 10.26 -6.26 -5.45
C PHE A 89 11.49 -5.37 -5.63
N PHE A 90 11.35 -4.24 -6.33
CA PHE A 90 12.44 -3.27 -6.51
C PHE A 90 12.96 -2.72 -5.18
N VAL A 91 12.06 -2.32 -4.26
CA VAL A 91 12.45 -1.80 -2.94
C VAL A 91 13.16 -2.87 -2.11
N LEU A 92 12.60 -4.07 -2.02
CA LEU A 92 13.24 -5.18 -1.30
C LEU A 92 14.58 -5.57 -1.92
N TYR A 93 14.71 -5.50 -3.25
CA TYR A 93 15.98 -5.73 -3.92
C TYR A 93 17.02 -4.69 -3.55
N MET A 94 16.67 -3.41 -3.62
CA MET A 94 17.56 -2.29 -3.31
C MET A 94 17.99 -2.26 -1.85
N LEU A 95 17.07 -2.55 -0.93
CA LEU A 95 17.33 -2.44 0.52
C LEU A 95 17.87 -3.73 1.15
N LEU A 96 17.50 -4.91 0.63
CA LEU A 96 17.85 -6.21 1.24
C LEU A 96 18.55 -7.17 0.26
N PHE A 97 17.90 -7.60 -0.82
CA PHE A 97 18.42 -8.73 -1.62
C PHE A 97 19.78 -8.46 -2.25
N ARG A 98 20.04 -7.25 -2.74
CA ARG A 98 21.36 -6.86 -3.23
C ARG A 98 22.44 -7.08 -2.18
N ARG A 99 22.17 -6.70 -0.91
CA ARG A 99 23.11 -6.84 0.21
C ARG A 99 23.28 -8.31 0.61
N ILE A 100 22.22 -9.11 0.55
CA ILE A 100 22.27 -10.56 0.79
C ILE A 100 23.17 -11.25 -0.24
N ILE A 101 22.98 -10.97 -1.53
CA ILE A 101 23.78 -11.56 -2.61
C ILE A 101 25.26 -11.21 -2.40
N ILE A 102 25.55 -9.93 -2.13
CA ILE A 102 26.91 -9.49 -1.87
C ILE A 102 27.51 -10.21 -0.65
N ARG A 103 26.73 -10.38 0.43
CA ARG A 103 27.18 -11.08 1.62
C ARG A 103 27.48 -12.57 1.37
N ILE A 104 26.65 -13.23 0.55
CA ILE A 104 26.88 -14.62 0.14
C ILE A 104 28.15 -14.70 -0.71
N MET A 105 28.31 -13.80 -1.69
CA MET A 105 29.51 -13.75 -2.52
C MET A 105 30.76 -13.54 -1.68
N ASP A 106 30.74 -12.63 -0.71
CA ASP A 106 31.87 -12.41 0.20
C ASP A 106 32.29 -13.69 0.92
N SER A 107 31.31 -14.43 1.44
CA SER A 107 31.54 -15.71 2.07
C SER A 107 32.12 -16.76 1.12
N VAL A 108 31.68 -16.78 -0.14
CA VAL A 108 32.17 -17.72 -1.17
C VAL A 108 33.61 -17.41 -1.58
N TYR A 109 33.96 -16.13 -1.67
CA TYR A 109 35.32 -15.68 -2.02
C TYR A 109 36.29 -15.63 -0.83
N GLY A 110 35.85 -16.00 0.37
CA GLY A 110 36.69 -16.05 1.57
C GLY A 110 36.93 -14.69 2.24
N TYR A 111 36.10 -13.69 1.98
CA TYR A 111 36.14 -12.42 2.71
C TYR A 111 35.47 -12.59 4.08
N GLU A 112 36.28 -12.62 5.13
CA GLU A 112 35.78 -12.79 6.51
C GLU A 112 35.08 -11.54 7.06
N TRP A 113 35.51 -10.36 6.63
CA TRP A 113 34.96 -9.08 7.12
C TRP A 113 33.57 -8.80 6.55
N ASN A 114 32.68 -8.24 7.38
CA ASN A 114 31.37 -7.80 6.93
C ASN A 114 31.41 -6.31 6.55
N ARG A 115 31.16 -6.03 5.26
CA ARG A 115 31.20 -4.66 4.70
C ARG A 115 30.07 -3.75 5.18
N TYR A 116 29.03 -4.31 5.78
CA TYR A 116 27.81 -3.59 6.14
C TYR A 116 27.69 -3.28 7.63
N VAL A 117 28.47 -3.96 8.49
CA VAL A 117 28.40 -3.78 9.94
C VAL A 117 29.79 -3.76 10.55
N PHE A 118 29.94 -2.98 11.60
CA PHE A 118 31.14 -2.98 12.43
C PHE A 118 31.09 -4.16 13.40
N THR A 119 32.13 -4.98 13.38
CA THR A 119 32.34 -6.08 14.32
C THR A 119 33.63 -5.84 15.09
N SER A 120 33.52 -5.58 16.40
CA SER A 120 34.65 -5.47 17.32
C SER A 120 35.08 -6.84 17.84
N SER A 121 36.35 -7.00 18.23
CA SER A 121 36.86 -8.23 18.86
C SER A 121 36.10 -8.64 20.11
N ASN A 122 35.49 -7.68 20.82
CA ASN A 122 34.73 -7.92 22.05
C ASN A 122 33.25 -8.26 21.78
N SER A 123 32.85 -8.31 20.51
CA SER A 123 31.47 -8.61 20.09
C SER A 123 31.28 -10.08 19.71
N GLU A 124 31.80 -10.99 20.54
CA GLU A 124 31.48 -12.41 20.41
C GLU A 124 30.01 -12.63 20.74
N GLY A 125 29.19 -12.86 19.70
CA GLY A 125 27.75 -13.11 19.82
C GLY A 125 26.91 -12.39 18.76
N TYR A 126 25.87 -13.06 18.27
CA TYR A 126 25.00 -12.53 17.21
C TYR A 126 24.16 -11.32 17.65
N PHE A 127 23.82 -11.24 18.95
CA PHE A 127 23.04 -10.17 19.59
C PHE A 127 23.77 -9.59 20.80
N ASN A 128 24.99 -9.12 20.59
CA ASN A 128 25.73 -8.41 21.62
C ASN A 128 25.24 -6.95 21.72
N ILE A 129 25.04 -6.43 22.94
CA ILE A 129 24.65 -5.02 23.15
C ILE A 129 25.68 -4.06 22.54
N GLU A 130 26.96 -4.39 22.61
CA GLU A 130 28.04 -3.61 22.02
C GLU A 130 27.92 -3.58 20.49
N PHE A 131 27.56 -4.70 19.87
CA PHE A 131 27.27 -4.77 18.43
C PHE A 131 26.10 -3.86 18.05
N LEU A 132 25.00 -3.90 18.83
CA LEU A 132 23.84 -3.04 18.58
C LEU A 132 24.19 -1.56 18.73
N LYS A 133 24.95 -1.18 19.77
CA LYS A 133 25.38 0.21 19.98
C LYS A 133 26.26 0.73 18.85
N GLN A 134 27.14 -0.10 18.30
CA GLN A 134 28.05 0.29 17.21
C GLN A 134 27.34 0.38 15.85
N ASN A 135 26.23 -0.33 15.67
CA ASN A 135 25.52 -0.45 14.39
C ASN A 135 24.10 0.11 14.39
N SER A 136 23.70 0.85 15.43
CA SER A 136 22.38 1.47 15.51
C SER A 136 22.50 2.96 15.80
N ASN A 137 22.04 3.79 14.88
CA ASN A 137 21.73 5.18 15.16
C ASN A 137 20.27 5.29 15.62
N ILE A 138 20.09 5.68 16.88
CA ILE A 138 18.77 5.94 17.48
C ILE A 138 18.52 7.42 17.74
N VAL A 139 19.49 8.29 17.43
CA VAL A 139 19.39 9.74 17.62
C VAL A 139 18.88 10.36 16.33
N PRO A 140 17.65 10.92 16.32
CA PRO A 140 17.08 11.51 15.12
C PRO A 140 17.94 12.63 14.55
N PHE A 141 18.07 12.63 13.23
CA PHE A 141 18.81 13.57 12.39
C PHE A 141 20.32 13.58 12.59
N LYS A 142 20.88 12.66 13.38
CA LYS A 142 22.33 12.63 13.65
C LYS A 142 23.13 12.43 12.36
N ASN A 143 22.85 11.36 11.64
CA ASN A 143 23.59 11.00 10.43
C ASN A 143 23.25 11.96 9.29
N THR A 144 21.99 12.40 9.19
CA THR A 144 21.55 13.40 8.20
C THR A 144 22.30 14.73 8.37
N ILE A 145 22.41 15.24 9.60
CA ILE A 145 23.17 16.46 9.89
C ILE A 145 24.66 16.24 9.61
N GLU A 146 25.21 15.07 9.96
CA GLU A 146 26.61 14.73 9.67
C GLU A 146 26.90 14.71 8.16
N TYR A 147 26.01 14.15 7.34
CA TYR A 147 26.15 14.17 5.88
C TYR A 147 26.08 15.58 5.29
N ILE A 148 25.21 16.44 5.82
CA ILE A 148 25.03 17.81 5.34
C ILE A 148 26.19 18.72 5.78
N THR A 149 26.62 18.63 7.03
CA THR A 149 27.65 19.51 7.62
C THR A 149 29.07 19.02 7.36
N GLY A 150 29.26 17.71 7.19
CA GLY A 150 30.52 17.07 6.86
C GLY A 150 30.66 16.75 5.38
N SER A 151 29.98 17.48 4.48
CA SER A 151 29.88 17.15 3.05
C SER A 151 31.24 17.06 2.33
N GLU A 152 32.29 17.68 2.86
CA GLU A 152 33.66 17.55 2.34
C GLU A 152 34.31 16.18 2.61
N ARG A 153 33.76 15.39 3.55
CA ARG A 153 34.28 14.08 3.96
C ARG A 153 33.56 12.91 3.28
N PHE A 154 32.44 13.16 2.61
CA PHE A 154 31.61 12.15 1.98
C PHE A 154 31.44 12.44 0.49
N ASN A 155 31.46 11.39 -0.33
CA ASN A 155 31.13 11.55 -1.74
C ASN A 155 29.68 12.03 -1.88
N MET A 156 29.42 12.94 -2.82
CA MET A 156 28.07 13.46 -3.09
C MET A 156 27.04 12.34 -3.35
N ASP A 157 27.46 11.26 -4.00
CA ASP A 157 26.60 10.09 -4.23
C ASP A 157 26.11 9.44 -2.94
N ILE A 158 26.95 9.40 -1.89
CA ILE A 158 26.58 8.84 -0.58
C ILE A 158 25.54 9.74 0.07
N ILE A 159 25.78 11.06 0.06
CA ILE A 159 24.86 12.05 0.64
C ILE A 159 23.50 11.98 -0.06
N ILE A 160 23.48 11.97 -1.40
CA ILE A 160 22.25 11.91 -2.18
C ILE A 160 21.50 10.60 -1.93
N ASN A 161 22.19 9.46 -1.94
CA ASN A 161 21.54 8.16 -1.73
C ASN A 161 20.95 8.03 -0.31
N ASN A 162 21.70 8.44 0.72
CA ASN A 162 21.25 8.32 2.12
C ASN A 162 20.20 9.38 2.51
N THR A 163 20.04 10.46 1.73
CA THR A 163 19.02 11.48 2.00
C THR A 163 17.86 11.38 1.00
N LEU A 164 18.08 11.85 -0.23
CA LEU A 164 17.07 11.86 -1.29
C LEU A 164 16.68 10.45 -1.74
N GLY A 165 17.62 9.50 -1.78
CA GLY A 165 17.32 8.12 -2.17
C GLY A 165 16.29 7.47 -1.25
N ASN A 166 16.41 7.65 0.06
CA ASN A 166 15.44 7.17 1.05
C ASN A 166 14.07 7.85 0.90
N ILE A 167 14.03 9.17 0.66
CA ILE A 167 12.76 9.86 0.38
C ILE A 167 12.09 9.28 -0.89
N LEU A 168 12.86 9.15 -1.98
CA LEU A 168 12.32 8.73 -3.28
C LEU A 168 11.86 7.28 -3.29
N ILE A 169 12.53 6.38 -2.57
CA ILE A 169 12.18 4.96 -2.57
C ILE A 169 10.83 4.68 -1.89
N PHE A 170 10.40 5.53 -0.94
CA PHE A 170 9.10 5.41 -0.28
C PHE A 170 8.02 6.34 -0.85
N LEU A 171 8.35 7.23 -1.78
CA LEU A 171 7.36 8.08 -2.44
C LEU A 171 6.24 7.28 -3.12
N PRO A 172 6.52 6.21 -3.90
CA PRO A 172 5.46 5.40 -4.49
C PRO A 172 4.60 4.67 -3.44
N LEU A 173 5.13 4.31 -2.27
CA LEU A 173 4.35 3.70 -1.19
C LEU A 173 3.21 4.62 -0.75
N GLY A 174 3.48 5.91 -0.60
CA GLY A 174 2.50 6.94 -0.26
C GLY A 174 1.37 7.11 -1.29
N ILE A 175 1.64 6.79 -2.56
CA ILE A 175 0.67 6.81 -3.67
C ILE A 175 -0.12 5.50 -3.71
N LEU A 176 0.57 4.36 -3.60
CA LEU A 176 -0.01 3.04 -3.82
C LEU A 176 -0.87 2.58 -2.64
N LEU A 177 -0.49 2.88 -1.40
CA LEU A 177 -1.26 2.46 -0.21
C LEU A 177 -2.72 2.94 -0.25
N PRO A 178 -3.03 4.23 -0.48
CA PRO A 178 -4.42 4.70 -0.59
C PRO A 178 -5.16 4.26 -1.85
N LEU A 179 -4.44 3.85 -2.91
CA LEU A 179 -5.05 3.32 -4.14
C LEU A 179 -5.43 1.85 -4.00
N LEU A 180 -4.65 1.08 -3.26
CA LEU A 180 -4.88 -0.36 -3.04
C LEU A 180 -5.87 -0.61 -1.91
N PHE A 181 -5.81 0.19 -0.84
CA PHE A 181 -6.68 0.00 0.31
C PHE A 181 -7.28 1.33 0.74
N LYS A 182 -8.61 1.44 0.64
CA LYS A 182 -9.38 2.59 1.11
C LYS A 182 -9.12 2.90 2.58
N ARG A 183 -8.79 1.91 3.42
CA ARG A 183 -8.40 2.16 4.81
C ARG A 183 -7.24 3.15 4.91
N TYR A 184 -6.29 3.16 3.96
CA TYR A 184 -5.15 4.10 3.92
C TYR A 184 -5.46 5.42 3.20
N SER A 185 -6.73 5.72 2.92
CA SER A 185 -7.14 7.06 2.47
C SER A 185 -6.93 8.16 3.53
N ARG A 186 -6.73 7.77 4.80
CA ARG A 186 -6.45 8.67 5.91
C ARG A 186 -4.95 8.87 6.08
N PHE A 187 -4.53 10.14 6.14
CA PHE A 187 -3.14 10.56 6.29
C PHE A 187 -2.37 9.82 7.39
N LEU A 188 -2.94 9.75 8.60
CA LEU A 188 -2.30 9.07 9.74
C LEU A 188 -2.05 7.58 9.49
N LYS A 189 -2.92 6.90 8.75
CA LYS A 189 -2.74 5.47 8.48
C LYS A 189 -1.58 5.22 7.50
N VAL A 190 -1.34 6.14 6.56
CA VAL A 190 -0.18 6.07 5.67
C VAL A 190 1.11 6.27 6.46
N ILE A 191 1.15 7.27 7.34
CA ILE A 191 2.31 7.52 8.22
C ILE A 191 2.62 6.30 9.09
N VAL A 192 1.62 5.75 9.77
CA VAL A 192 1.84 4.58 10.63
C VAL A 192 2.33 3.39 9.80
N ALA A 193 1.77 3.15 8.62
CA ALA A 193 2.24 2.09 7.74
C ALA A 193 3.68 2.31 7.26
N SER A 194 4.05 3.53 6.85
CA SER A 194 5.41 3.83 6.39
C SER A 194 6.44 3.67 7.51
N ILE A 195 6.12 4.12 8.73
CA ILE A 195 6.99 3.94 9.91
C ILE A 195 7.17 2.46 10.19
N VAL A 196 6.08 1.68 10.28
CA VAL A 196 6.16 0.24 10.59
C VAL A 196 6.95 -0.51 9.52
N ILE A 197 6.69 -0.25 8.25
CA ILE A 197 7.40 -0.89 7.13
C ILE A 197 8.89 -0.53 7.16
N SER A 198 9.23 0.76 7.23
CA SER A 198 10.61 1.19 7.23
C SER A 198 11.37 0.70 8.46
N PHE A 199 10.77 0.80 9.65
CA PHE A 199 11.38 0.29 10.88
C PHE A 199 11.63 -1.22 10.80
N THR A 200 10.70 -1.97 10.21
CA THR A 200 10.87 -3.41 9.99
C THR A 200 12.06 -3.69 9.05
N ILE A 201 12.20 -2.93 7.97
CA ILE A 201 13.33 -3.07 7.04
C ILE A 201 14.65 -2.76 7.74
N GLU A 202 14.75 -1.64 8.45
CA GLU A 202 15.95 -1.27 9.23
C GLU A 202 16.30 -2.33 10.27
N THR A 203 15.29 -2.86 10.97
CA THR A 203 15.47 -3.95 11.93
C THR A 203 16.00 -5.22 11.25
N LEU A 204 15.44 -5.58 10.09
CA LEU A 204 15.91 -6.73 9.33
C LEU A 204 17.36 -6.54 8.83
N GLN A 205 17.73 -5.32 8.44
CA GLN A 205 19.10 -5.03 8.00
C GLN A 205 20.13 -5.31 9.10
N ILE A 206 19.88 -4.83 10.33
CA ILE A 206 20.81 -5.10 11.44
C ILE A 206 20.76 -6.56 11.91
N VAL A 207 19.58 -7.16 12.02
CA VAL A 207 19.40 -8.56 12.46
C VAL A 207 20.08 -9.52 11.48
N LEU A 208 19.97 -9.28 10.18
CA LEU A 208 20.61 -10.11 9.15
C LEU A 208 22.07 -9.70 8.88
N LYS A 209 22.61 -8.70 9.60
CA LYS A 209 23.94 -8.13 9.39
C LYS A 209 24.18 -7.67 7.95
N LEU A 210 23.15 -7.12 7.34
CA LEU A 210 23.12 -6.55 5.99
C LEU A 210 23.22 -5.01 6.00
N GLY A 211 23.22 -4.39 7.18
CA GLY A 211 23.27 -2.95 7.32
C GLY A 211 23.24 -2.53 8.78
N GLN A 212 23.35 -1.22 8.98
CA GLN A 212 23.16 -0.57 10.26
C GLN A 212 21.71 -0.12 10.37
N PHE A 213 21.18 -0.12 11.59
CA PHE A 213 19.88 0.48 11.84
C PHE A 213 20.05 1.99 11.90
N ASP A 214 19.30 2.74 11.09
CA ASP A 214 19.29 4.21 11.16
C ASP A 214 17.87 4.77 11.33
N ILE A 215 17.63 5.47 12.43
CA ILE A 215 16.35 6.16 12.66
C ILE A 215 16.10 7.28 11.65
N ASP A 216 17.16 7.87 11.08
CA ASP A 216 17.05 8.91 10.06
C ASP A 216 16.42 8.36 8.79
N ASP A 217 16.78 7.13 8.40
CA ASP A 217 16.23 6.44 7.23
C ASP A 217 14.73 6.19 7.40
N VAL A 218 14.28 5.80 8.60
CA VAL A 218 12.84 5.66 8.93
C VAL A 218 12.10 6.99 8.77
N ILE A 219 12.71 8.09 9.22
CA ILE A 219 12.13 9.43 9.10
C ILE A 219 12.06 9.86 7.64
N LEU A 220 13.14 9.71 6.88
CA LEU A 220 13.22 10.07 5.46
C LEU A 220 12.25 9.26 4.59
N ASN A 221 12.17 7.95 4.82
CA ASN A 221 11.21 7.07 4.16
C ASN A 221 9.76 7.49 4.47
N THR A 222 9.49 7.89 5.72
CA THR A 222 8.17 8.40 6.11
C THR A 222 7.85 9.74 5.42
N ILE A 223 8.82 10.64 5.30
CA ILE A 223 8.69 11.89 4.52
C ILE A 223 8.37 11.57 3.05
N GLY A 224 9.07 10.61 2.45
CA GLY A 224 8.78 10.11 1.10
C GLY A 224 7.32 9.69 0.94
N SER A 225 6.82 8.85 1.84
CA SER A 225 5.42 8.42 1.84
C SER A 225 4.42 9.57 2.02
N ILE A 226 4.76 10.55 2.86
CA ILE A 226 3.94 11.76 3.03
C ILE A 226 3.85 12.55 1.71
N LEU A 227 4.98 12.77 1.04
CA LEU A 227 5.02 13.46 -0.25
C LEU A 227 4.21 12.73 -1.32
N GLY A 228 4.35 11.40 -1.39
CA GLY A 228 3.56 10.56 -2.29
C GLY A 228 2.05 10.66 -2.04
N PHE A 229 1.64 10.66 -0.77
CA PHE A 229 0.22 10.81 -0.40
C PHE A 229 -0.36 12.15 -0.85
N PHE A 230 0.36 13.25 -0.62
CA PHE A 230 -0.09 14.57 -1.06
C PHE A 230 -0.07 14.70 -2.58
N PHE A 231 0.92 14.12 -3.25
CA PHE A 231 0.97 14.06 -4.71
C PHE A 231 -0.28 13.36 -5.28
N LEU A 232 -0.66 12.21 -4.71
CA LEU A 232 -1.91 11.54 -5.09
C LEU A 232 -3.14 12.41 -4.86
N LYS A 233 -3.24 13.11 -3.72
CA LYS A 233 -4.37 14.01 -3.45
C LYS A 233 -4.47 15.15 -4.44
N ILE A 234 -3.33 15.76 -4.82
CA ILE A 234 -3.28 16.83 -5.82
C ILE A 234 -3.75 16.27 -7.17
N ILE A 235 -3.22 15.14 -7.61
CA ILE A 235 -3.65 14.48 -8.86
C ILE A 235 -5.15 14.21 -8.85
N LYS A 236 -5.69 13.62 -7.77
CA LYS A 236 -7.13 13.37 -7.65
C LYS A 236 -7.93 14.67 -7.71
N SER A 237 -7.47 15.74 -7.06
CA SER A 237 -8.16 17.03 -7.10
C SER A 237 -8.13 17.71 -8.47
N VAL A 238 -7.09 17.47 -9.28
CA VAL A 238 -6.94 18.07 -10.62
C VAL A 238 -7.67 17.25 -11.68
N ILE A 239 -7.61 15.91 -11.61
CA ILE A 239 -8.26 15.00 -12.57
C ILE A 239 -9.76 14.87 -12.26
N ILE A 240 -10.12 14.74 -10.98
CA ILE A 240 -11.51 14.79 -10.52
C ILE A 240 -11.84 16.27 -10.29
N LEU A 241 -11.88 17.06 -11.37
CA LEU A 241 -12.59 18.33 -11.29
C LEU A 241 -14.02 18.02 -10.79
N PRO A 242 -14.57 18.81 -9.85
CA PRO A 242 -15.92 18.57 -9.39
C PRO A 242 -16.85 18.73 -10.60
N LYS A 243 -17.43 17.64 -11.10
CA LYS A 243 -18.55 17.71 -12.07
C LYS A 243 -19.68 18.60 -11.52
N GLU A 244 -19.75 18.77 -10.20
CA GLU A 244 -20.70 19.65 -9.53
C GLU A 244 -20.39 21.17 -9.68
N SER A 245 -19.14 21.58 -9.87
CA SER A 245 -18.79 23.02 -9.92
C SER A 245 -19.04 23.64 -11.29
N VAL A 246 -19.00 22.84 -12.36
CA VAL A 246 -19.33 23.29 -13.73
C VAL A 246 -20.84 23.45 -13.88
N ILE A 247 -21.65 22.54 -13.32
CA ILE A 247 -23.12 22.62 -13.41
C ILE A 247 -23.68 23.80 -12.58
N ARG A 248 -23.06 24.13 -11.43
CA ARG A 248 -23.44 25.33 -10.65
C ARG A 248 -23.06 26.65 -11.32
N ARG A 249 -22.03 26.68 -12.18
CA ARG A 249 -21.63 27.90 -12.92
C ARG A 249 -22.47 28.18 -14.16
N ILE A 250 -23.23 27.20 -14.66
CA ILE A 250 -24.15 27.37 -15.80
C ILE A 250 -25.55 27.79 -15.33
N LYS A 251 -25.83 27.67 -14.01
CA LYS A 251 -27.14 27.99 -13.41
C LYS A 251 -27.24 29.37 -12.75
N ASN A 252 -26.20 30.20 -12.82
CA ASN A 252 -26.19 31.58 -12.34
C ASN A 252 -25.89 32.55 -13.48
#